data_AF-A0A0F9J0C6-F1
#
_entry.id   AF-A0A0F9J0C6-F1
#
_cell.length_a   1.000
_cell.length_b   1.000
_cell.length_c   1.000
_cell.angle_alpha   90.00
_cell.angle_beta   90.00
_cell.angle_gamma   90.00
#
_symmetry.space_group_name_H-M   'P 1'
#
loop_
_entity.id
_entity.type
_entity.pdbx_description
1 polymer ?
#
loop_
_entity_poly.entity_id
_entity_poly.type
_entity_poly.pdbx_seq_one_letter_code
_entity_poly.pdbx_strand_id
1 'polypeptide(L)' 'MMNSETIEKIKKVQLKIGGMQCSFCTKTINKALSRITGVKKVDISLAHEEALVQFDPNLVSP' A
#
# COMPACT_ATOMS: atom_id res chain seq x y z
N MET A 1 22.71 -0.44 23.86
CA MET A 1 21.32 -0.23 23.43
C MET A 1 21.37 0.05 21.94
N MET A 2 20.89 -0.89 21.12
CA MET A 2 21.08 -0.91 19.67
C MET A 2 19.81 -0.38 19.02
N ASN A 3 19.75 0.91 18.69
CA ASN A 3 18.75 1.42 17.75
C ASN A 3 19.43 1.62 16.40
N SER A 4 19.62 0.50 15.70
CA SER A 4 19.86 0.48 14.27
C SER A 4 18.54 0.85 13.59
N GLU A 5 18.17 2.13 13.63
CA GLU A 5 17.13 2.67 12.76
C GLU A 5 17.72 2.76 11.35
N THR A 6 17.69 1.62 10.65
CA THR A 6 17.73 1.63 9.20
C THR A 6 16.56 2.50 8.77
N ILE A 7 16.84 3.73 8.32
CA ILE A 7 15.83 4.63 7.77
C ILE A 7 15.37 4.03 6.44
N GLU A 8 14.55 2.98 6.49
CA GLU A 8 13.77 2.53 5.35
C GLU A 8 12.82 3.69 5.04
N LYS A 9 13.07 4.36 3.91
CA LYS A 9 12.47 5.65 3.55
C LYS A 9 11.03 5.47 3.08
N ILE A 10 10.15 4.87 3.89
CA ILE A 10 8.80 4.46 3.48
C ILE A 10 7.97 5.69 3.07
N LYS A 11 7.58 5.72 1.80
CA LYS A 11 6.62 6.69 1.26
C LYS A 11 5.21 6.12 1.32
N LYS A 12 4.24 7.04 1.40
CA LYS A 12 2.81 6.72 1.37
C LYS A 12 2.22 7.33 0.11
N VAL A 13 1.41 6.57 -0.61
CA VAL A 13 0.60 7.06 -1.73
C VAL A 13 -0.86 6.76 -1.46
N GLN A 14 -1.72 7.70 -1.81
CA GLN A 14 -3.16 7.57 -1.75
C GLN A 14 -3.68 7.49 -3.18
N LEU A 15 -4.31 6.36 -3.51
CA LEU A 15 -4.83 6.06 -4.82
C LEU A 15 -6.36 6.03 -4.73
N LYS A 16 -7.04 6.87 -5.50
CA LYS A 16 -8.50 6.77 -5.66
C LYS A 16 -8.80 5.63 -6.61
N ILE A 17 -9.55 4.63 -6.16
CA ILE A 17 -9.93 3.47 -6.95
C ILE A 17 -11.45 3.48 -7.12
N GLY A 18 -11.90 4.05 -8.23
CA GLY A 18 -13.31 4.01 -8.60
C GLY A 18 -13.77 2.58 -8.90
N GLY A 19 -15.04 2.28 -8.60
CA GLY A 19 -15.66 1.01 -8.99
C GLY A 19 -15.36 -0.17 -8.04
N MET A 20 -14.79 0.08 -6.86
CA MET A 20 -14.68 -0.95 -5.81
C MET A 20 -16.05 -1.23 -5.16
N GLN A 21 -16.95 -1.87 -5.91
CA GLN A 21 -18.32 -2.15 -5.47
C GLN A 21 -18.44 -3.40 -4.59
N CYS A 22 -17.42 -4.26 -4.55
CA CYS A 22 -17.47 -5.52 -3.82
C CYS A 22 -16.22 -5.73 -2.95
N SER A 23 -16.42 -6.33 -1.77
CA SER A 23 -15.36 -6.77 -0.85
C SER A 23 -14.37 -7.76 -1.49
N PHE A 24 -14.76 -8.40 -2.59
CA PHE A 24 -13.88 -9.23 -3.39
C PHE A 24 -12.84 -8.42 -4.19
N CYS A 25 -13.25 -7.27 -4.75
CA CYS A 25 -12.36 -6.39 -5.50
C CYS A 25 -11.26 -5.82 -4.59
N THR A 26 -11.62 -5.38 -3.38
CA THR A 26 -10.64 -4.85 -2.42
C THR A 26 -9.65 -5.89 -1.95
N LYS A 27 -10.11 -7.11 -1.64
CA LYS A 27 -9.20 -8.21 -1.27
C LYS A 27 -8.23 -8.55 -2.40
N THR A 28 -8.70 -8.55 -3.64
CA THR A 28 -7.87 -8.82 -4.81
C THR A 28 -6.80 -7.75 -4.99
N ILE A 29 -7.18 -6.48 -4.93
CA ILE A 29 -6.25 -5.35 -5.06
C ILE A 29 -5.23 -5.34 -3.91
N ASN A 30 -5.68 -5.56 -2.66
CA ASN A 30 -4.78 -5.62 -1.51
C ASN A 30 -3.75 -6.73 -1.67
N LYS A 31 -4.22 -7.93 -2.05
CA LYS A 31 -3.33 -9.09 -2.25
C LYS A 31 -2.35 -8.88 -3.40
N ALA A 32 -2.76 -8.21 -4.47
CA ALA A 32 -1.87 -7.86 -5.58
C ALA A 32 -0.77 -6.88 -5.13
N LEU A 33 -1.16 -5.79 -4.45
CA LEU A 33 -0.22 -4.77 -3.97
C LEU A 33 0.73 -5.30 -2.90
N SER A 34 0.23 -6.12 -1.96
CA SER A 34 1.03 -6.74 -0.91
C SER A 34 2.07 -7.75 -1.43
N ARG A 35 1.94 -8.21 -2.68
CA ARG A 35 2.93 -9.09 -3.32
C ARG A 35 4.07 -8.33 -3.98
N ILE A 36 3.95 -7.02 -4.14
CA ILE A 36 4.99 -6.20 -4.77
C ILE A 36 6.16 -6.04 -3.81
N THR A 37 7.35 -6.45 -4.24
CA THR A 37 8.58 -6.28 -3.47
C THR A 37 8.84 -4.80 -3.24
N GLY A 38 8.88 -4.38 -1.96
CA GLY A 38 9.02 -2.97 -1.58
C GLY A 38 7.74 -2.35 -1.04
N VAL A 39 6.57 -2.98 -1.24
CA VAL A 39 5.36 -2.62 -0.51
C VAL A 39 5.43 -3.18 0.90
N LYS A 40 5.28 -2.30 1.89
CA LYS A 40 5.37 -2.63 3.33
C LYS A 40 3.98 -2.75 3.94
N LYS A 41 3.03 -1.93 3.49
CA LYS A 41 1.65 -1.95 3.99
C LYS A 41 0.65 -1.49 2.93
N VAL A 42 -0.53 -2.08 2.94
CA VAL A 42 -1.66 -1.70 2.08
C VAL A 42 -2.92 -1.63 2.93
N ASP A 43 -3.54 -0.44 2.98
CA ASP A 43 -4.81 -0.18 3.62
C ASP A 43 -5.82 0.24 2.55
N ILE A 44 -6.99 -0.40 2.47
CA ILE A 44 -8.03 -0.06 1.49
C ILE A 44 -9.28 0.38 2.24
N SER A 45 -9.78 1.55 1.89
CA SER A 45 -10.99 2.15 2.43
C SER A 45 -12.10 2.11 1.38
N LEU A 46 -13.07 1.22 1.57
CA LEU A 46 -14.29 1.18 0.75
C LEU A 46 -15.15 2.42 0.94
N ALA A 47 -15.23 2.93 2.18
CA ALA A 47 -16.03 4.10 2.50
C ALA A 47 -15.57 5.37 1.78
N HIS A 48 -14.27 5.45 1.47
CA HIS A 48 -13.67 6.58 0.77
C HIS A 48 -13.26 6.25 -0.68
N GLU A 49 -13.53 5.04 -1.15
CA GLU A 49 -13.09 4.54 -2.48
C GLU A 49 -11.59 4.75 -2.74
N GLU A 50 -10.77 4.52 -1.73
CA GLU A 50 -9.35 4.88 -1.73
C GLU A 50 -8.48 3.74 -1.20
N ALA A 51 -7.26 3.65 -1.71
CA ALA A 51 -6.21 2.75 -1.25
C ALA A 51 -4.97 3.55 -0.81
N LEU A 52 -4.52 3.29 0.40
CA LEU A 52 -3.31 3.81 1.00
C LEU A 52 -2.23 2.75 0.94
N VAL A 53 -1.17 3.01 0.19
CA VAL A 53 -0.04 2.08 0.04
C VAL A 53 1.21 2.71 0.64
N GLN A 54 1.84 1.97 1.53
CA GLN A 54 3.14 2.30 2.10
C GLN A 54 4.20 1.44 1.41
N PHE A 55 5.15 2.09 0.75
CA PHE A 55 6.19 1.40 -0.02
C PHE A 55 7.54 2.09 0.12
N ASP A 56 8.60 1.35 -0.15
CA ASP A 56 9.95 1.88 -0.23
C ASP A 56 10.16 2.50 -1.62
N PRO A 57 10.37 3.83 -1.73
CA PRO A 57 10.61 4.52 -2.98
C PRO A 57 11.90 4.11 -3.70
N ASN A 58 12.81 3.41 -3.01
CA ASN A 58 14.02 2.87 -3.62
C ASN A 58 13.76 1.53 -4.33
N LEU A 59 12.68 0.83 -3.97
CA LEU A 59 12.30 -0.48 -4.53
C LEU A 59 11.10 -0.38 -5.48
N VAL A 60 10.21 0.59 -5.28
CA VAL A 60 8.96 0.76 -6.03
C VAL A 60 8.74 2.24 -6.33
N SER A 61 8.41 2.58 -7.58
CA SER A 61 7.97 3.91 -7.99
C SER A 61 6.48 3.89 -8.35
N PRO A 62 5.71 4.94 -8.00
CA PRO A 62 4.29 5.05 -8.32
C PRO A 62 4.00 5.31 -9.80
#